data_AF-A0A814I9H9-F1
#
_entry.id   AF-A0A814I9H9-F1
#
_cell.length_a   1.000
_cell.length_b   1.000
_cell.length_c   1.000
_cell.angle_alpha   90.00
_cell.angle_beta   90.00
_cell.angle_gamma   90.00
#
_symmetry.space_group_name_H-M   'P 1'
#
loop_
_entity.id
_entity.type
_entity.pdbx_description
1 polymer ?
#
loop_
_entity_poly.entity_id
_entity_poly.type
_entity_poly.pdbx_seq_one_letter_code
_entity_poly.pdbx_strand_id
1 'polypeptide(L)'
;MIDSRPPRTYMHLHMKLKKLQLEEERLATVERDNRILLEKMSTIMRTTGRVENRNDYDSKSLNHEKRRRELLRVSKENSTMIKRIRNRKADTNREKWERNWSQNMNYANNISKYDADWYERPKPNSSQSATARQDSSRHNEKGSQVIDEKPKSAKKEEQQE
;
A
#
# COMPACT_ATOMS: atom_id res chain seq x y z
N MET A 1 66.55 -75.89 -2.19
CA MET A 1 65.78 -75.99 -0.93
C MET A 1 64.32 -75.76 -1.28
N ILE A 2 63.45 -76.74 -1.00
CA ILE A 2 62.04 -76.72 -1.44
C ILE A 2 61.20 -76.17 -0.28
N ASP A 3 60.43 -75.11 -0.54
CA ASP A 3 59.51 -74.55 0.45
C ASP A 3 58.33 -75.51 0.66
N SER A 4 58.06 -75.82 1.93
CA SER A 4 57.04 -76.77 2.41
C SER A 4 56.03 -76.10 3.35
N ARG A 5 55.98 -74.77 3.39
CA ARG A 5 55.02 -74.03 4.23
C ARG A 5 53.59 -74.18 3.72
N PRO A 6 52.60 -74.22 4.62
CA PRO A 6 51.20 -74.30 4.24
C PRO A 6 50.79 -73.06 3.43
N PRO A 7 49.89 -73.20 2.44
CA PRO A 7 49.42 -72.08 1.64
C PRO A 7 48.68 -71.06 2.50
N ARG A 8 48.82 -69.77 2.16
CA ARG A 8 48.17 -68.68 2.90
C ARG A 8 46.66 -68.77 2.79
N THR A 9 45.99 -68.89 3.93
CA THR A 9 44.52 -68.87 4.00
C THR A 9 44.00 -67.44 3.99
N TYR A 10 42.92 -67.20 3.25
CA TYR A 10 42.26 -65.90 3.19
C TYR A 10 40.86 -65.97 3.83
N MET A 11 40.55 -65.00 4.69
CA MET A 11 39.27 -64.94 5.42
C MET A 11 38.05 -64.80 4.48
N HIS A 12 38.21 -64.08 3.37
CA HIS A 12 37.12 -63.85 2.41
C HIS A 12 36.71 -65.10 1.60
N LEU A 13 37.53 -66.16 1.60
CA LEU A 13 37.16 -67.46 1.00
C LEU A 13 36.23 -68.27 1.93
N HIS A 14 36.39 -68.08 3.25
CA HIS A 14 35.63 -68.82 4.26
C HIS A 14 34.36 -68.05 4.69
N MET A 15 34.42 -66.71 4.64
CA MET A 15 33.33 -65.83 5.05
C MET A 15 32.99 -64.84 3.94
N LYS A 16 31.72 -64.83 3.51
CA LYS A 16 31.20 -63.88 2.51
C LYS A 16 30.77 -62.57 3.18
N LEU A 17 31.72 -61.76 3.64
CA LEU A 17 31.45 -60.54 4.41
C LEU A 17 30.45 -59.60 3.72
N LYS A 18 30.58 -59.39 2.41
CA LYS A 18 29.65 -58.53 1.64
C LYS A 18 28.21 -59.06 1.64
N LYS A 19 28.04 -60.39 1.62
CA LYS A 19 26.72 -61.00 1.68
C LYS A 19 26.09 -60.79 3.06
N LEU A 20 26.87 -61.00 4.12
CA LEU A 20 26.44 -60.79 5.49
C LEU A 20 26.04 -59.32 5.74
N GLN A 21 26.85 -58.38 5.27
CA GLN A 21 26.56 -56.96 5.35
C GLN A 21 25.24 -56.59 4.63
N LEU A 22 25.02 -57.09 3.41
CA LEU A 22 23.78 -56.82 2.69
C LEU A 22 22.54 -57.43 3.38
N GLU A 23 22.69 -58.59 3.99
CA GLU A 23 21.61 -59.20 4.79
C GLU A 23 21.28 -58.36 6.02
N GLU A 24 22.30 -57.86 6.72
CA GLU A 24 22.13 -56.96 7.88
C GLU A 24 21.48 -55.62 7.48
N GLU A 25 21.93 -54.97 6.41
CA GLU A 25 21.33 -53.73 5.89
C GLU A 25 19.87 -53.91 5.48
N ARG A 26 19.55 -55.06 4.87
CA ARG A 26 18.17 -55.43 4.52
C ARG A 26 17.31 -55.60 5.77
N LEU A 27 17.80 -56.33 6.77
CA LEU A 27 17.08 -56.53 8.04
C LEU A 27 16.85 -55.21 8.77
N ALA A 28 17.88 -54.35 8.86
CA ALA A 28 17.76 -53.03 9.47
C ALA A 28 16.72 -52.14 8.77
N THR A 29 16.58 -52.26 7.45
CA THR A 29 15.54 -51.55 6.68
C THR A 29 14.15 -52.09 7.03
N VAL A 30 13.98 -53.41 7.01
CA VAL A 30 12.71 -54.06 7.37
C VAL A 30 12.30 -53.72 8.81
N GLU A 31 13.22 -53.73 9.77
CA GLU A 31 12.94 -53.38 11.16
C GLU A 31 12.52 -51.91 11.32
N ARG A 32 13.20 -50.99 10.62
CA ARG A 32 12.83 -49.57 10.61
C ARG A 32 11.43 -49.37 10.04
N ASP A 33 11.12 -50.03 8.93
CA ASP A 33 9.82 -49.92 8.27
C ASP A 33 8.71 -50.53 9.13
N ASN A 34 8.97 -51.68 9.77
CA ASN A 34 8.06 -52.30 10.73
C ASN A 34 7.79 -51.39 11.93
N ARG A 35 8.82 -50.73 12.46
CA ARG A 35 8.65 -49.76 13.56
C ARG A 35 7.76 -48.59 13.15
N ILE A 36 8.02 -47.99 11.99
CA ILE A 36 7.21 -46.88 11.45
C ILE A 36 5.76 -47.33 11.21
N LEU A 37 5.57 -48.53 10.67
CA LEU A 37 4.25 -49.09 10.43
C LEU A 37 3.48 -49.27 11.74
N LEU A 38 4.10 -49.87 12.74
CA LEU A 38 3.48 -50.09 14.06
C LEU A 38 3.14 -48.77 14.75
N GLU A 39 4.00 -47.75 14.65
CA GLU A 39 3.72 -46.41 15.19
C GLU A 39 2.50 -45.76 14.50
N LYS A 40 2.41 -45.86 13.17
CA LYS A 40 1.26 -45.38 12.40
C LYS A 40 -0.01 -46.15 12.77
N MET A 41 0.05 -47.48 12.86
CA MET A 41 -1.08 -48.33 13.26
C MET A 41 -1.53 -48.00 14.68
N SER A 42 -0.60 -47.87 15.64
CA SER A 42 -0.91 -47.45 17.01
C SER A 42 -1.59 -46.08 17.05
N THR A 43 -1.13 -45.13 16.22
CA THR A 43 -1.73 -43.80 16.12
C THR A 43 -3.14 -43.86 15.53
N ILE A 44 -3.36 -44.66 14.48
CA ILE A 44 -4.69 -44.91 13.90
C ILE A 44 -5.60 -45.58 14.92
N MET A 45 -5.12 -46.58 15.67
CA MET A 45 -5.92 -47.28 16.68
C MET A 45 -6.29 -46.39 17.86
N ARG A 46 -5.40 -45.47 18.25
CA ARG A 46 -5.63 -44.50 19.33
C ARG A 46 -6.55 -43.35 18.91
N THR A 47 -6.59 -43.01 17.64
CA THR A 47 -7.40 -41.89 17.12
C THR A 47 -8.71 -42.41 16.52
N THR A 48 -9.83 -41.73 16.76
CA THR A 48 -11.18 -42.17 16.36
C THR A 48 -11.49 -41.98 14.86
N GLY A 49 -10.51 -42.20 13.97
CA GLY A 49 -10.73 -42.17 12.52
C GLY A 49 -11.01 -40.77 11.95
N ARG A 50 -10.57 -39.71 12.63
CA ARG A 50 -10.71 -38.34 12.13
C ARG A 50 -9.73 -38.13 10.97
N VAL A 51 -10.22 -38.23 9.75
CA VAL A 51 -9.44 -37.88 8.55
C VAL A 51 -9.36 -36.37 8.48
N GLU A 52 -8.27 -35.79 8.96
CA GLU A 52 -7.96 -34.38 8.71
C GLU A 52 -7.66 -34.25 7.21
N ASN A 53 -8.64 -33.80 6.40
CA ASN A 53 -8.43 -33.48 4.98
C ASN A 53 -7.64 -32.16 4.81
N ARG A 54 -6.73 -31.87 5.73
CA ARG A 54 -5.89 -30.69 5.64
C ARG A 54 -4.62 -31.07 4.92
N ASN A 55 -4.66 -30.91 3.60
CA ASN A 55 -3.47 -31.07 2.78
C ASN A 55 -2.63 -29.80 2.90
N ASP A 56 -1.66 -29.77 3.80
CA ASP A 56 -0.66 -28.69 3.92
C ASP A 56 0.41 -28.81 2.79
N TYR A 57 -0.04 -29.04 1.55
CA TYR A 57 0.83 -29.02 0.39
C TYR A 57 0.88 -27.61 -0.21
N ASP A 58 2.07 -27.04 -0.25
CA ASP A 58 2.31 -25.80 -0.99
C ASP A 58 2.16 -26.06 -2.49
N SER A 59 1.10 -25.51 -3.09
CA SER A 59 0.92 -25.60 -4.54
C SER A 59 2.04 -24.84 -5.26
N LYS A 60 3.03 -25.58 -5.77
CA LYS A 60 4.13 -25.03 -6.55
C LYS A 60 3.63 -24.65 -7.94
N SER A 61 3.27 -23.39 -8.12
CA SER A 61 3.01 -22.83 -9.46
C SER A 61 4.32 -22.47 -10.14
N LEU A 62 4.48 -22.84 -11.41
CA LEU A 62 5.62 -22.44 -12.25
C LEU A 62 5.82 -20.90 -12.26
N ASN A 63 4.73 -20.16 -12.13
CA ASN A 63 4.73 -18.69 -12.13
C ASN A 63 4.84 -18.06 -10.73
N HIS A 64 5.00 -18.86 -9.67
CA HIS A 64 5.02 -18.38 -8.29
C HIS A 64 6.11 -17.32 -8.08
N GLU A 65 7.32 -17.61 -8.55
CA GLU A 65 8.47 -16.73 -8.38
C GLU A 65 8.33 -15.42 -9.17
N LYS A 66 7.78 -15.48 -10.39
CA LYS A 66 7.46 -14.28 -11.18
C LYS A 66 6.42 -13.41 -10.46
N ARG A 67 5.33 -14.02 -9.97
CA ARG A 67 4.29 -13.32 -9.21
C ARG A 67 4.85 -12.68 -7.93
N ARG A 68 5.73 -13.40 -7.22
CA ARG A 68 6.40 -12.91 -6.01
C ARG A 68 7.26 -11.68 -6.30
N ARG A 69 8.05 -11.69 -7.39
CA ARG A 69 8.87 -10.53 -7.79
C ARG A 69 8.03 -9.33 -8.19
N GLU A 70 6.98 -9.54 -8.98
CA GLU A 70 6.06 -8.45 -9.34
C GLU A 70 5.36 -7.87 -8.10
N LEU A 71 4.93 -8.73 -7.17
CA LEU A 71 4.33 -8.27 -5.91
C LEU A 71 5.31 -7.39 -5.12
N LEU A 72 6.57 -7.80 -4.99
CA LEU A 72 7.60 -7.00 -4.32
C LEU A 72 7.87 -5.67 -5.05
N ARG A 73 7.92 -5.69 -6.38
CA ARG A 73 8.11 -4.50 -7.21
C ARG A 73 6.97 -3.50 -7.00
N VAL A 74 5.72 -3.95 -7.17
CA VAL A 74 4.51 -3.14 -6.98
C VAL A 74 4.42 -2.62 -5.55
N SER A 75 4.69 -3.47 -4.55
CA SER A 75 4.68 -3.04 -3.15
C SER A 75 5.72 -1.95 -2.86
N LYS A 76 6.92 -2.07 -3.43
CA LYS A 76 7.97 -1.06 -3.31
C LYS A 76 7.56 0.25 -3.99
N GLU A 77 7.06 0.18 -5.22
CA GLU A 77 6.55 1.34 -5.96
C GLU A 77 5.44 2.04 -5.18
N ASN A 78 4.43 1.29 -4.71
CA ASN A 78 3.35 1.81 -3.86
C ASN A 78 3.89 2.51 -2.61
N SER A 79 4.87 1.91 -1.92
CA SER A 79 5.47 2.53 -0.73
C SER A 79 6.15 3.86 -1.04
N THR A 80 6.81 3.98 -2.20
CA THR A 80 7.47 5.22 -2.61
C THR A 80 6.45 6.29 -3.03
N MET A 81 5.37 5.90 -3.70
CA MET A 81 4.25 6.79 -4.02
C MET A 81 3.59 7.35 -2.75
N ILE A 82 3.30 6.48 -1.78
CA ILE A 82 2.71 6.90 -0.49
C ILE A 82 3.63 7.89 0.22
N LYS A 83 4.94 7.62 0.28
CA LYS A 83 5.92 8.56 0.86
C LYS A 83 5.88 9.92 0.16
N ARG A 84 5.80 9.96 -1.17
CA ARG A 84 5.71 11.21 -1.94
C ARG A 84 4.42 11.96 -1.64
N ILE A 85 3.27 11.27 -1.63
CA ILE A 85 1.97 11.87 -1.32
C ILE A 85 1.98 12.44 0.09
N ARG A 86 2.47 11.68 1.07
CA ARG A 86 2.51 12.08 2.47
C ARG A 86 3.46 13.26 2.72
N ASN A 87 4.59 13.30 2.03
CA ASN A 87 5.59 14.34 2.21
C ASN A 87 5.28 15.62 1.41
N ARG A 88 4.41 15.54 0.39
CA ARG A 88 4.01 16.71 -0.37
C ARG A 88 3.12 17.59 0.49
N LYS A 89 3.62 18.80 0.78
CA LYS A 89 2.82 19.85 1.42
C LYS A 89 1.80 20.40 0.42
N ALA A 90 0.67 20.89 0.91
CA ALA A 90 -0.27 21.59 0.05
C ALA A 90 0.39 22.86 -0.51
N ASP A 91 0.38 23.02 -1.84
CA ASP A 91 0.91 24.21 -2.52
C ASP A 91 -0.01 25.45 -2.31
N THR A 92 -1.16 25.24 -1.70
CA THR A 92 -2.20 26.25 -1.47
C THR A 92 -1.86 27.09 -0.24
N ASN A 93 -1.01 28.09 -0.41
CA ASN A 93 -0.90 29.17 0.59
C ASN A 93 -2.13 30.06 0.49
N ARG A 94 -3.09 29.85 1.40
CA ARG A 94 -4.37 30.55 1.40
C ARG A 94 -4.21 32.06 1.48
N GLU A 95 -3.31 32.56 2.31
CA GLU A 95 -3.08 34.01 2.41
C GLU A 95 -2.50 34.60 1.13
N LYS A 96 -1.61 33.86 0.45
CA LYS A 96 -1.08 34.28 -0.85
C LYS A 96 -2.20 34.33 -1.90
N TRP A 97 -3.10 33.36 -1.88
CA TRP A 97 -4.25 33.33 -2.78
C TRP A 97 -5.21 34.48 -2.52
N GLU A 98 -5.53 34.76 -1.26
CA GLU A 98 -6.37 35.90 -0.87
C GLU A 98 -5.72 37.22 -1.29
N ARG A 99 -4.42 37.42 -1.01
CA ARG A 99 -3.69 38.62 -1.44
C ARG A 99 -3.69 38.81 -2.95
N ASN A 100 -3.39 37.74 -3.71
CA ASN A 100 -3.42 37.79 -5.17
C ASN A 100 -4.84 38.07 -5.69
N TRP A 101 -5.85 37.47 -5.06
CA TRP A 101 -7.25 37.69 -5.43
C TRP A 101 -7.66 39.14 -5.17
N SER A 102 -7.32 39.71 -4.01
CA SER A 102 -7.58 41.12 -3.71
C SER A 102 -6.87 42.07 -4.69
N GLN A 103 -5.60 41.79 -5.04
CA GLN A 103 -4.88 42.56 -6.05
C GLN A 103 -5.55 42.45 -7.43
N ASN A 104 -5.94 41.24 -7.82
CA ASN A 104 -6.64 41.01 -9.07
C ASN A 104 -8.01 41.72 -9.11
N MET A 105 -8.71 41.77 -7.97
CA MET A 105 -9.96 42.51 -7.84
C MET A 105 -9.73 44.02 -7.99
N ASN A 106 -8.64 44.56 -7.44
CA ASN A 106 -8.26 45.95 -7.66
C ASN A 106 -7.94 46.23 -9.13
N TYR A 107 -7.19 45.35 -9.80
CA TYR A 107 -6.95 45.48 -11.23
C TYR A 107 -8.24 45.41 -12.04
N ALA A 108 -9.13 44.48 -11.71
CA ALA A 108 -10.44 44.32 -12.33
C ALA A 108 -11.29 45.58 -12.17
N ASN A 109 -11.34 46.16 -10.98
CA ASN A 109 -12.04 47.43 -10.73
C ASN A 109 -11.42 48.58 -11.52
N ASN A 110 -10.09 48.64 -11.60
CA ASN A 110 -9.39 49.70 -12.34
C ASN A 110 -9.61 49.63 -13.86
N ILE A 111 -9.74 48.43 -14.43
CA ILE A 111 -10.00 48.23 -15.87
C ILE A 111 -11.50 48.15 -16.19
N SER A 112 -12.35 48.02 -15.18
CA SER A 112 -13.78 47.89 -15.39
C SER A 112 -14.36 49.22 -15.85
N LYS A 113 -15.14 49.16 -16.92
CA LYS A 113 -15.92 50.29 -17.42
C LYS A 113 -17.14 50.60 -16.52
N TYR A 114 -17.59 49.63 -15.74
CA TYR A 114 -18.81 49.71 -14.94
C TYR A 114 -18.54 49.31 -13.49
N ASP A 115 -19.23 49.93 -12.54
CA ASP A 115 -19.09 49.63 -11.11
C ASP A 115 -19.42 48.18 -10.80
N ALA A 116 -18.89 47.63 -9.69
CA ALA A 116 -19.11 46.24 -9.30
C ALA A 116 -20.60 45.84 -9.32
N ASP A 117 -21.49 46.73 -8.88
CA ASP A 117 -22.93 46.48 -8.74
C ASP A 117 -23.74 46.98 -9.95
N TRP A 118 -23.11 47.15 -11.12
CA TRP A 118 -23.78 47.67 -12.32
C TRP A 118 -24.97 46.82 -12.80
N TYR A 119 -24.99 45.53 -12.43
CA TYR A 119 -26.05 44.58 -12.76
C TYR A 119 -27.25 44.64 -11.79
N GLU A 120 -27.11 45.28 -10.63
CA GLU A 120 -28.20 45.43 -9.63
C GLU A 120 -29.04 46.69 -9.85
N ARG A 121 -28.60 47.57 -10.75
CA ARG A 121 -29.33 48.81 -11.05
C ARG A 121 -30.68 48.46 -11.69
N PRO A 122 -31.81 48.97 -11.17
CA PRO A 122 -33.10 48.81 -11.82
C PRO A 122 -33.01 49.42 -13.22
N LYS A 123 -33.30 48.61 -14.25
CA LYS A 123 -33.38 49.09 -15.63
C LYS A 123 -34.46 50.19 -15.68
N PRO A 124 -34.18 51.37 -16.25
CA PRO A 124 -35.23 52.37 -16.41
C PRO A 124 -36.37 51.75 -17.24
N ASN A 125 -37.60 51.83 -16.74
CA ASN A 125 -38.78 51.45 -17.50
C ASN A 125 -38.73 52.19 -18.84
N SER A 126 -38.83 51.47 -19.95
CA SER A 126 -38.69 52.00 -21.32
C SER A 126 -39.87 52.90 -21.76
N SER A 127 -40.59 53.48 -20.80
CA SER A 127 -41.64 54.45 -21.01
C SER A 127 -41.29 55.70 -20.20
N GLN A 128 -40.88 56.74 -20.94
CA GLN A 128 -40.69 58.14 -20.50
C GLN A 128 -39.26 58.51 -20.02
N SER A 129 -38.45 59.02 -20.95
CA SER A 129 -37.86 60.37 -20.86
C SER A 129 -36.86 60.62 -21.99
N ALA A 130 -37.35 61.24 -23.06
CA ALA A 130 -36.53 62.15 -23.82
C ALA A 130 -36.38 63.42 -22.99
N THR A 131 -35.16 63.80 -22.60
CA THR A 131 -34.61 65.16 -22.52
C THR A 131 -33.47 65.26 -21.49
N ALA A 132 -32.58 66.23 -21.74
CA ALA A 132 -31.54 66.77 -20.87
C ALA A 132 -30.19 66.03 -20.82
N ARG A 133 -29.30 66.44 -21.74
CA ARG A 133 -27.86 66.48 -21.50
C ARG A 133 -27.58 67.47 -20.37
N GLN A 134 -26.86 67.08 -19.33
CA GLN A 134 -26.02 68.00 -18.55
C GLN A 134 -24.71 67.33 -18.14
N ASP A 135 -23.64 67.99 -18.56
CA ASP A 135 -22.27 67.86 -18.09
C ASP A 135 -22.18 68.30 -16.62
N SER A 136 -21.51 67.52 -15.77
CA SER A 136 -20.91 68.06 -14.56
C SER A 136 -19.71 67.21 -14.13
N SER A 137 -18.54 67.80 -14.30
CA SER A 137 -17.37 67.54 -13.46
C SER A 137 -17.69 67.88 -12.00
N ARG A 138 -17.34 67.00 -11.05
CA ARG A 138 -16.79 67.38 -9.73
C ARG A 138 -16.38 66.19 -8.88
N HIS A 139 -15.14 66.28 -8.39
CA HIS A 139 -14.62 65.67 -7.17
C HIS A 139 -15.63 65.72 -6.00
N ASN A 140 -15.65 64.69 -5.16
CA ASN A 140 -15.30 64.88 -3.76
C ASN A 140 -14.91 63.57 -3.05
N GLU A 141 -13.89 63.67 -2.22
CA GLU A 141 -13.53 62.74 -1.16
C GLU A 141 -14.68 62.62 -0.16
N LYS A 142 -14.87 61.42 0.41
CA LYS A 142 -14.89 61.19 1.86
C LYS A 142 -15.10 59.71 2.15
N GLY A 143 -14.28 59.22 3.07
CA GLY A 143 -14.31 57.84 3.54
C GLY A 143 -15.63 57.46 4.19
N SER A 144 -15.88 56.17 4.20
CA SER A 144 -16.80 55.54 5.14
C SER A 144 -16.08 54.34 5.72
N GLN A 145 -15.73 54.47 7.00
CA GLN A 145 -15.43 53.36 7.88
C GLN A 145 -16.64 52.43 7.92
N VAL A 146 -16.45 51.15 7.63
CA VAL A 146 -17.42 50.10 7.96
C VAL A 146 -16.68 49.02 8.71
N ILE A 147 -16.80 49.11 10.04
CA ILE A 147 -16.94 48.03 11.03
C ILE A 147 -16.87 46.59 10.48
N ASP A 148 -15.77 45.89 10.78
CA ASP A 148 -15.67 44.45 10.66
C ASP A 148 -16.15 43.78 11.97
N GLU A 149 -17.36 43.22 11.95
CA GLU A 149 -17.79 42.24 12.94
C GLU A 149 -17.13 40.88 12.63
N LYS A 150 -16.23 40.44 13.52
CA LYS A 150 -15.72 39.06 13.54
C LYS A 150 -16.83 38.08 13.95
N PRO A 151 -17.06 36.98 13.21
CA PRO A 151 -17.63 35.78 13.81
C PRO A 151 -16.56 34.94 14.49
N LYS A 152 -16.95 34.47 15.68
CA LYS A 152 -16.17 33.72 16.68
C LYS A 152 -15.65 32.38 16.13
N SER A 153 -14.38 32.09 16.41
CA SER A 153 -13.77 30.77 16.29
C SER A 153 -14.35 29.80 17.32
N ALA A 154 -15.02 28.74 16.88
CA ALA A 154 -15.34 27.59 17.73
C ALA A 154 -14.15 26.61 17.70
N LYS A 155 -13.46 26.51 18.84
CA LYS A 155 -12.57 25.38 19.16
C LYS A 155 -13.44 24.11 19.25
N LYS A 156 -12.99 23.01 18.65
CA LYS A 156 -13.45 21.66 19.02
C LYS A 156 -12.22 20.82 19.34
N GLU A 157 -12.17 20.41 20.60
CA GLU A 157 -11.18 19.53 21.20
C GLU A 157 -11.31 18.10 20.65
N GLU A 158 -10.15 17.57 20.32
CA GLU A 158 -9.63 16.22 20.55
C GLU A 158 -10.51 15.25 21.39
N GLN A 159 -10.83 14.08 20.81
CA GLN A 159 -10.94 12.83 21.55
C GLN A 159 -10.23 11.73 20.75
N GLN A 160 -9.23 11.14 21.40
CA GLN A 160 -8.51 9.93 21.01
C GLN A 160 -9.29 8.74 21.55
N GLU A 161 -9.48 7.72 20.72
CA GLU A 161 -9.69 6.32 21.12
C GLU A 161 -9.03 5.41 20.08
#